data_AF-A0A8R1DMJ7-F1
#
_entry.id   AF-A0A8R1DMJ7-F1
#
_cell.length_a   1.000
_cell.length_b   1.000
_cell.length_c   1.000
_cell.angle_alpha   90.00
_cell.angle_beta   90.00
_cell.angle_gamma   90.00
#
_symmetry.space_group_name_H-M   'P 1'
#
loop_
_entity.id
_entity.type
_entity.pdbx_description
1 polymer ?
#
loop_
_entity_poly.entity_id
_entity_poly.type
_entity_poly.pdbx_seq_one_letter_code
_entity_poly.pdbx_strand_id
1 'polypeptide(L)'
;MDRNILRACREDPRRTSTDIQLSVTSLNEPVPLRRTIRRRLQVAGLHGRRPVKKPLGHVANWFRRRRVDLLEWPSQSPDFNPIEHMWEELKRRLKGVRASNANQKFAQLEAGWKSIPMTVVQTLLDSMPRRCQAVIDAKGYPTKY
;
A
#
# COMPACT_ATOMS: atom_id res chain seq x y z
N MET A 1 30.99 12.22 26.55
CA MET A 1 30.15 11.13 25.98
C MET A 1 28.63 11.38 25.84
N ASP A 2 27.78 11.30 26.88
CA ASP A 2 26.29 11.26 26.71
C ASP A 2 25.67 12.54 26.11
N ARG A 3 26.12 13.74 26.52
CA ARG A 3 25.68 15.02 25.92
C ARG A 3 26.02 15.10 24.43
N ASN A 4 27.16 14.55 24.01
CA ASN A 4 27.63 14.57 22.62
C ASN A 4 26.78 13.65 21.74
N ILE A 5 26.38 12.49 22.26
CA ILE A 5 25.46 11.55 21.57
C ILE A 5 24.09 12.21 21.32
N LEU A 6 23.53 12.87 22.34
CA LEU A 6 22.24 13.54 22.23
C LEU A 6 22.31 14.79 21.33
N ARG A 7 23.41 15.55 21.41
CA ARG A 7 23.66 16.70 20.53
C ARG A 7 23.77 16.28 19.07
N ALA A 8 24.58 15.26 18.76
CA ALA A 8 24.74 14.75 17.40
C ALA A 8 23.43 14.24 16.78
N CYS A 9 22.54 13.65 17.59
CA CYS A 9 21.22 13.21 17.14
C CYS A 9 20.22 14.38 16.97
N ARG A 10 20.32 15.42 17.79
CA ARG A 10 19.46 16.62 17.67
C ARG A 10 19.87 17.52 16.51
N GLU A 11 21.16 17.60 16.19
CA GLU A 11 21.69 18.33 15.03
C GLU A 11 21.22 17.70 13.71
N ASP A 12 21.12 16.38 13.64
CA ASP A 12 20.54 15.66 12.50
C ASP A 12 19.79 14.39 12.95
N PRO A 13 18.44 14.44 13.00
CA PRO A 13 17.60 13.31 13.38
C PRO A 13 17.69 12.08 12.47
N ARG A 14 18.35 12.18 11.29
CA ARG A 14 18.51 11.06 10.35
C ARG A 14 19.79 10.26 10.58
N ARG A 15 20.72 10.74 11.41
CA ARG A 15 21.99 10.05 11.69
C ARG A 15 21.75 8.70 12.36
N THR A 16 22.43 7.68 11.86
CA THR A 16 22.35 6.34 12.43
C THR A 16 23.26 6.24 13.66
N SER A 17 23.08 5.18 14.47
CA SER A 17 23.98 4.90 15.60
C SER A 17 25.45 4.71 15.18
N THR A 18 25.69 4.37 13.91
CA THR A 18 27.03 4.25 13.33
C THR A 18 27.63 5.63 13.06
N ASP A 19 26.86 6.53 12.46
CA ASP A 19 27.30 7.89 12.14
C ASP A 19 27.56 8.70 13.42
N ILE A 20 26.70 8.51 14.43
CA ILE A 20 26.86 9.13 15.76
C ILE A 20 28.13 8.60 16.46
N GLN A 21 28.45 7.31 16.29
CA GLN A 21 29.67 6.73 16.85
C GLN A 21 30.91 7.39 16.23
N LEU A 22 30.91 7.55 14.91
CA LEU A 22 32.00 8.21 14.17
C LEU A 22 32.13 9.69 14.56
N SER A 23 31.02 10.41 14.74
CA SER A 23 31.05 11.83 15.07
C SER A 23 31.42 12.13 16.53
N VAL A 24 31.17 11.18 17.45
CA VAL A 24 31.44 11.35 18.90
C VAL A 24 32.80 10.77 19.31
N THR A 25 33.46 10.03 18.42
CA THR A 25 34.81 9.50 18.67
C THR A 25 35.82 10.65 18.60
N SER A 26 36.42 11.00 19.74
CA SER A 26 37.53 11.95 19.82
C SER A 26 38.80 11.23 20.28
N LEU A 27 39.97 11.80 19.98
CA LEU A 27 41.28 11.17 20.24
C LEU A 27 41.55 10.83 21.72
N ASN A 28 40.83 11.45 22.67
CA ASN A 28 41.04 11.27 24.11
C ASN A 28 39.80 10.76 24.89
N GLU A 29 38.69 10.41 24.22
CA GLU A 29 37.54 9.77 24.90
C GLU A 29 37.38 8.30 24.47
N PRO A 30 36.99 7.40 25.38
CA PRO A 30 36.70 6.02 25.03
C PRO A 30 35.54 5.95 24.02
N VAL A 31 35.70 5.14 22.97
CA VAL A 31 34.71 5.02 21.89
C VAL A 31 33.42 4.40 22.44
N PRO A 32 32.26 5.07 22.32
CA PRO A 32 31.01 4.49 22.77
C PRO A 32 30.60 3.31 21.90
N LEU A 33 30.23 2.18 22.50
CA LEU A 33 29.63 1.07 21.76
C LEU A 33 28.27 1.50 21.16
N ARG A 34 27.98 1.06 19.93
CA ARG A 34 26.68 1.31 19.25
C ARG A 34 25.46 0.90 20.10
N ARG A 35 25.60 -0.16 20.91
CA ARG A 35 24.58 -0.60 21.88
C ARG A 35 24.31 0.48 22.94
N THR A 36 25.36 1.11 23.45
CA THR A 36 25.25 2.21 24.44
C THR A 36 24.59 3.43 23.81
N ILE A 37 25.00 3.83 22.60
CA ILE A 37 24.37 4.93 21.85
C ILE A 37 22.86 4.69 21.69
N ARG A 38 22.48 3.50 21.20
CA ARG A 38 21.06 3.16 21.00
C ARG A 38 20.26 3.18 22.30
N ARG A 39 20.80 2.62 23.39
CA ARG A 39 20.18 2.65 24.72
C ARG A 39 19.96 4.10 25.20
N ARG A 40 20.95 4.98 25.03
CA ARG A 40 20.88 6.38 25.45
C ARG A 40 19.86 7.18 24.65
N LEU A 41 19.81 6.99 23.33
CA LEU A 41 18.79 7.61 22.48
C LEU A 41 17.38 7.14 22.84
N GLN A 42 17.22 5.87 23.21
CA GLN A 42 15.94 5.32 23.67
C GLN A 42 15.49 5.94 24.99
N VAL A 43 16.39 6.02 25.99
CA VAL A 43 16.12 6.67 27.29
C VAL A 43 15.77 8.15 27.11
N ALA A 44 16.39 8.84 26.16
CA ALA A 44 16.11 10.25 25.85
C ALA A 44 14.89 10.47 24.93
N GLY A 45 14.17 9.41 24.54
CA GLY A 45 13.01 9.52 23.63
C GLY A 45 13.36 9.89 22.18
N LEU A 46 14.65 9.91 21.82
CA LEU A 46 15.16 10.29 20.48
C LEU A 46 15.39 9.06 19.57
N HIS A 47 14.67 7.97 19.81
CA HIS A 47 14.78 6.78 18.97
C HIS A 47 13.92 6.95 17.71
N GLY A 48 14.50 6.64 16.55
CA GLY A 48 13.82 6.82 15.26
C GLY A 48 12.48 6.10 15.22
N ARG A 49 11.41 6.84 14.93
CA ARG A 49 10.15 6.25 14.46
C ARG A 49 10.50 5.45 13.22
N ARG A 50 10.53 4.12 13.31
CA ARG A 50 10.63 3.28 12.11
C ARG A 50 9.48 3.71 11.20
N PRO A 51 9.75 4.25 9.99
CA PRO A 51 8.69 4.36 9.00
C PRO A 51 8.12 2.95 8.85
N VAL A 52 6.79 2.82 8.95
CA VAL A 52 6.13 1.58 8.55
C VAL A 52 6.68 1.26 7.17
N LYS A 53 7.37 0.13 7.01
CA LYS A 53 7.84 -0.29 5.70
C LYS A 53 6.62 -0.29 4.80
N LYS A 54 6.56 0.61 3.82
CA LYS A 54 5.57 0.49 2.75
C LYS A 54 5.74 -0.93 2.20
N PRO A 55 4.73 -1.83 2.28
CA PRO A 55 4.84 -3.21 1.79
C PRO A 55 5.13 -3.28 0.27
N LEU A 56 5.12 -2.12 -0.38
CA LEU A 56 5.34 -1.86 -1.80
C LEU A 56 6.65 -2.41 -2.35
N GLY A 57 7.75 -2.47 -1.59
CA GLY A 57 9.03 -2.94 -2.15
C GLY A 57 9.02 -4.42 -2.56
N HIS A 58 8.42 -5.29 -1.74
CA HIS A 58 8.34 -6.72 -2.03
C HIS A 58 7.33 -7.03 -3.13
N VAL A 59 6.18 -6.34 -3.12
CA VAL A 59 5.12 -6.49 -4.13
C VAL A 59 5.57 -5.95 -5.49
N ALA A 60 6.19 -4.77 -5.53
CA ALA A 60 6.75 -4.21 -6.78
C ALA A 60 7.85 -5.11 -7.36
N ASN A 61 8.73 -5.67 -6.51
CA ASN A 61 9.73 -6.65 -6.94
C ASN A 61 9.09 -7.95 -7.43
N TRP A 62 7.94 -8.37 -6.89
CA TRP A 62 7.20 -9.53 -7.39
C TRP A 62 6.67 -9.28 -8.80
N PHE A 63 6.01 -8.14 -9.05
CA PHE A 63 5.51 -7.78 -10.38
C PHE A 63 6.65 -7.68 -11.40
N ARG A 64 7.76 -7.02 -11.04
CA ARG A 64 8.95 -6.92 -11.89
C ARG A 64 9.52 -8.29 -12.26
N ARG A 65 9.67 -9.19 -11.28
CA ARG A 65 10.17 -10.56 -11.53
C ARG A 65 9.24 -11.38 -12.41
N ARG A 66 7.92 -11.15 -12.31
CA ARG A 66 6.90 -11.82 -13.12
C ARG A 66 6.66 -11.15 -14.47
N ARG A 67 7.37 -10.06 -14.79
CA ARG A 67 7.19 -9.26 -16.03
C ARG A 67 5.73 -8.83 -16.22
N VAL A 68 5.09 -8.41 -15.13
CA VAL A 68 3.74 -7.85 -15.16
C VAL A 68 3.85 -6.34 -15.19
N ASP A 69 3.35 -5.73 -16.25
CA ASP A 69 3.27 -4.29 -16.38
C ASP A 69 2.13 -3.76 -15.51
N LEU A 70 2.44 -2.76 -14.70
CA LEU A 70 1.47 -2.12 -13.82
C LEU A 70 0.87 -0.90 -14.52
N LEU A 71 -0.44 -0.87 -14.61
CA LEU A 71 -1.17 0.31 -15.06
C LEU A 71 -1.10 1.40 -13.98
N GLU A 72 -0.81 2.63 -14.39
CA GLU A 72 -0.93 3.79 -13.51
C GLU A 72 -2.39 4.01 -13.15
N TRP A 73 -2.70 4.06 -11.85
CA TRP A 73 -4.07 4.14 -11.36
C TRP A 73 -4.31 5.42 -10.56
N PRO A 74 -5.29 6.26 -10.93
CA PRO A 74 -5.62 7.45 -10.16
C PRO A 74 -6.28 7.09 -8.82
N SER A 75 -5.92 7.83 -7.77
CA SER A 75 -6.56 7.65 -6.45
C SER A 75 -8.05 7.97 -6.52
N GLN A 76 -8.86 7.30 -5.69
CA GLN A 76 -10.30 7.58 -5.53
C GLN A 76 -11.11 7.50 -6.84
N SER A 77 -10.73 6.64 -7.77
CA SER A 77 -11.43 6.46 -9.05
C SER A 77 -12.10 5.09 -9.15
N PRO A 78 -13.16 4.80 -8.36
CA PRO A 78 -13.91 3.55 -8.45
C PRO A 78 -14.66 3.44 -9.79
N ASP A 79 -15.16 4.56 -10.33
CA ASP A 79 -15.86 4.65 -11.62
C ASP A 79 -15.00 4.10 -12.79
N PHE A 80 -13.68 4.19 -12.62
CA PHE A 80 -12.69 3.71 -13.57
C PHE A 80 -12.47 2.20 -13.50
N ASN A 81 -12.90 1.53 -12.42
CA ASN A 81 -12.64 0.11 -12.16
C ASN A 81 -13.79 -0.79 -12.66
N PRO A 82 -13.60 -1.59 -13.73
CA PRO A 82 -14.63 -2.49 -14.23
C PRO A 82 -15.09 -3.55 -13.22
N ILE A 83 -14.26 -3.86 -12.22
CA ILE A 83 -14.61 -4.88 -11.23
C ILE A 83 -15.80 -4.47 -10.36
N GLU A 84 -16.02 -3.17 -10.15
CA GLU A 84 -17.19 -2.69 -9.41
C GLU A 84 -18.48 -3.09 -10.12
N HIS A 85 -18.49 -3.02 -11.45
CA HIS A 85 -19.64 -3.46 -12.26
C HIS A 85 -19.80 -4.98 -12.25
N MET A 86 -18.70 -5.73 -12.18
CA MET A 86 -18.76 -7.18 -11.98
C MET A 86 -19.38 -7.54 -10.61
N TRP A 87 -19.07 -6.78 -9.56
CA TRP A 87 -19.68 -6.97 -8.26
C TRP A 87 -21.17 -6.66 -8.26
N GLU A 88 -21.59 -5.60 -8.95
CA GLU A 88 -23.02 -5.30 -9.13
C GLU A 88 -23.75 -6.38 -9.91
N GLU A 89 -23.16 -6.93 -10.97
CA GLU A 89 -23.73 -8.06 -11.71
C GLU A 89 -23.89 -9.31 -10.81
N LEU A 90 -22.88 -9.61 -9.98
CA LEU A 90 -22.96 -10.71 -9.03
C LEU A 90 -24.07 -10.49 -7.99
N LYS A 91 -24.18 -9.27 -7.43
CA LYS A 91 -25.24 -8.89 -6.50
C LYS A 91 -26.62 -9.01 -7.14
N ARG A 92 -26.76 -8.57 -8.40
CA ARG A 92 -28.00 -8.64 -9.18
C ARG A 92 -28.47 -10.08 -9.36
N ARG A 93 -27.54 -11.00 -9.69
CA ARG A 93 -27.84 -12.43 -9.83
C ARG A 93 -28.25 -13.10 -8.53
N LEU A 94 -27.66 -12.68 -7.42
CA LEU A 94 -27.94 -13.23 -6.10
C LEU A 94 -29.04 -12.46 -5.37
N LYS A 95 -29.71 -11.52 -6.04
CA LYS A 95 -30.80 -10.75 -5.45
C LYS A 95 -31.93 -11.70 -5.03
N GLY A 96 -32.30 -11.66 -3.76
CA GLY A 96 -33.32 -12.52 -3.17
C GLY A 96 -32.83 -13.92 -2.75
N VAL A 97 -31.59 -14.30 -3.08
CA VAL A 97 -31.02 -15.58 -2.64
C VAL A 97 -30.55 -15.46 -1.19
N ARG A 98 -31.23 -16.20 -0.30
CA ARG A 98 -30.89 -16.28 1.12
C ARG A 98 -29.88 -17.40 1.37
N ALA A 99 -28.99 -17.20 2.33
CA ALA A 99 -28.10 -18.21 2.85
C ALA A 99 -28.31 -18.32 4.37
N SER A 100 -28.29 -19.54 4.88
CA SER A 100 -28.44 -19.84 6.30
C SER A 100 -27.09 -19.83 7.03
N ASN A 101 -25.98 -19.95 6.30
CA ASN A 101 -24.62 -19.89 6.85
C ASN A 101 -23.60 -19.36 5.83
N ALA A 102 -22.39 -19.08 6.31
CA ALA A 102 -21.31 -18.53 5.49
C ALA A 102 -20.90 -19.48 4.35
N ASN A 103 -20.77 -20.79 4.61
CA ASN A 103 -20.37 -21.77 3.60
C ASN A 103 -21.36 -21.82 2.44
N GLN A 104 -22.66 -21.80 2.75
CA GLN A 104 -23.71 -21.72 1.76
C GLN A 104 -23.63 -20.41 0.97
N LYS A 105 -23.36 -19.28 1.64
CA LYS A 105 -23.20 -18.00 0.95
C LYS A 105 -21.99 -18.00 -0.01
N PHE A 106 -20.87 -18.59 0.40
CA PHE A 106 -19.70 -18.76 -0.45
C PHE A 106 -19.99 -19.65 -1.66
N ALA A 107 -20.66 -20.78 -1.48
CA ALA A 107 -21.04 -21.65 -2.59
C ALA A 107 -21.99 -20.94 -3.58
N GLN A 108 -22.94 -20.14 -3.08
CA GLN A 108 -23.80 -19.31 -3.91
C GLN A 108 -23.02 -18.24 -4.69
N LEU A 109 -22.07 -17.57 -4.04
CA LEU A 109 -21.21 -16.58 -4.70
C LEU A 109 -20.35 -17.22 -5.78
N GLU A 110 -19.76 -18.37 -5.51
CA GLU A 110 -18.94 -19.12 -6.47
C GLU A 110 -19.76 -19.58 -7.69
N ALA A 111 -20.95 -20.15 -7.44
CA ALA A 111 -21.87 -20.55 -8.51
C ALA A 111 -22.35 -19.35 -9.33
N GLY A 112 -22.71 -18.25 -8.64
CA GLY A 112 -23.10 -16.99 -9.26
C GLY A 112 -22.01 -16.44 -10.15
N TRP A 113 -20.76 -16.42 -9.67
CA TRP A 113 -19.58 -15.96 -10.40
C TRP A 113 -19.31 -16.81 -11.65
N LYS A 114 -19.30 -18.13 -11.52
CA LYS A 114 -19.11 -19.07 -12.64
C LYS A 114 -20.22 -18.97 -13.70
N SER A 115 -21.41 -18.51 -13.31
CA SER A 115 -22.54 -18.33 -14.23
C SER A 115 -22.48 -17.04 -15.05
N ILE A 116 -21.58 -16.10 -14.73
CA ILE A 116 -21.48 -14.83 -15.44
C ILE A 116 -20.93 -15.12 -16.85
N PRO A 117 -21.69 -14.80 -17.92
CA PRO A 117 -21.23 -15.02 -19.28
C PRO A 117 -20.01 -14.16 -19.58
N MET A 118 -19.07 -14.70 -20.35
CA MET A 118 -17.89 -13.95 -20.83
C MET A 118 -18.26 -12.70 -21.63
N THR A 119 -19.45 -12.66 -22.24
CA THR A 119 -19.97 -11.48 -22.94
C THR A 119 -20.13 -10.27 -22.02
N VAL A 120 -20.46 -10.48 -20.74
CA VAL A 120 -20.54 -9.39 -19.75
C VAL A 120 -19.14 -8.82 -19.48
N VAL A 121 -18.16 -9.69 -19.26
CA VAL A 121 -16.76 -9.29 -19.05
C VAL A 121 -16.24 -8.52 -20.26
N GLN A 122 -16.47 -9.04 -21.48
CA GLN A 122 -16.05 -8.39 -22.71
C GLN A 122 -16.69 -7.01 -22.87
N THR A 123 -17.99 -6.89 -22.62
CA THR A 123 -18.71 -5.61 -22.68
C THR A 123 -18.13 -4.57 -21.71
N LEU A 124 -17.72 -5.01 -20.51
CA LEU A 124 -17.09 -4.13 -19.54
C LEU A 124 -15.71 -3.66 -20.00
N LEU A 125 -14.90 -4.57 -20.56
CA LEU A 125 -13.59 -4.22 -21.12
C LEU A 125 -13.73 -3.26 -22.31
N ASP A 126 -14.66 -3.53 -23.22
CA ASP A 126 -14.94 -2.69 -24.39
C ASP A 126 -15.49 -1.30 -23.99
N SER A 127 -16.02 -1.16 -22.76
CA SER A 127 -16.47 0.12 -22.22
C SER A 127 -15.32 1.03 -21.74
N MET A 128 -14.12 0.47 -21.51
CA MET A 128 -13.02 1.22 -20.89
C MET A 128 -12.62 2.49 -21.63
N PRO A 129 -12.46 2.50 -22.98
CA PRO A 129 -12.14 3.75 -23.69
C PRO A 129 -13.16 4.86 -23.44
N ARG A 130 -14.45 4.52 -23.36
CA ARG A 130 -15.52 5.49 -23.06
C ARG A 130 -15.47 5.99 -21.61
N ARG A 131 -15.10 5.14 -20.65
CA ARG A 131 -14.90 5.55 -19.24
C ARG A 131 -13.70 6.49 -19.10
N CYS A 132 -12.57 6.14 -19.74
CA CYS A 132 -11.39 7.00 -19.81
C CYS A 132 -11.78 8.38 -20.35
N GLN A 133 -12.51 8.42 -21.47
CA GLN A 133 -12.95 9.67 -22.06
C GLN A 133 -13.86 10.46 -21.13
N ALA A 134 -14.81 9.82 -20.46
CA ALA A 134 -15.69 10.49 -19.49
C ALA A 134 -14.92 11.13 -18.32
N VAL A 135 -13.86 10.48 -17.82
CA VAL A 135 -12.99 11.04 -16.78
C VAL A 135 -12.20 12.24 -17.30
N ILE A 136 -11.70 12.17 -18.55
CA ILE A 136 -11.00 13.27 -19.21
C ILE A 136 -11.93 14.47 -19.41
N ASP A 137 -13.13 14.24 -19.93
CA ASP A 137 -14.14 15.28 -20.16
C ASP A 137 -14.59 15.92 -18.85
N ALA A 138 -14.72 15.10 -17.80
CA ALA A 138 -15.00 15.55 -16.44
C ALA A 138 -13.77 16.15 -15.75
N LYS A 139 -12.60 16.26 -16.39
CA LYS A 139 -11.36 16.81 -15.79
C LYS A 139 -10.99 16.15 -14.45
N GLY A 140 -11.22 14.84 -14.33
CA GLY A 140 -10.96 14.07 -13.11
C GLY A 140 -12.06 14.15 -12.04
N TYR A 141 -13.17 14.86 -12.29
CA TYR A 141 -14.35 14.82 -11.43
C TYR A 141 -15.13 13.49 -11.62
N PRO A 142 -15.99 13.12 -10.64
CA PRO A 142 -16.79 11.90 -10.71
C PRO A 142 -17.61 11.78 -11.99
N THR A 143 -17.75 10.55 -12.47
CA THR A 143 -18.50 10.25 -13.69
C THR A 143 -19.77 9.47 -13.36
N LYS A 144 -20.56 9.13 -14.38
CA LYS A 144 -21.77 8.30 -14.22
C LYS A 144 -21.49 6.80 -14.03
N TYR A 145 -20.23 6.39 -14.17
CA TYR A 145 -19.82 4.99 -14.18
C TYR A 145 -19.58 4.47 -12.78
#